data_AF-A0A0S8BD71-F1
#
_entry.id   AF-A0A0S8BD71-F1
#
_cell.length_a   1.000
_cell.length_b   1.000
_cell.length_c   1.000
_cell.angle_alpha   90.00
_cell.angle_beta   90.00
_cell.angle_gamma   90.00
#
_symmetry.space_group_name_H-M   'P 1'
#
loop_
_entity.id
_entity.type
_entity.pdbx_description
1 polymer ?
#
loop_
_entity_poly.entity_id
_entity_poly.type
_entity_poly.pdbx_seq_one_letter_code
_entity_poly.pdbx_strand_id
1 'polypeptide(L)'
;MTWDNINERRGVLGFQYPEADGSLDPPDRLLLLSGRWWVDLYGAAPPSAPTSLVAQLFAGPFIRLTWQDNSADETAFVIFRRVGNSGPFVEYDTTLPDVELWDDPGPFDQTKTYWYYVVARNANGDSAPSNTVHVAFLDTPLYSVSRFRWRRDQGN
;
A
#
# COMPACT_ATOMS: atom_id res chain seq x y z
N MET A 1 8.38 47.78 -60.67
CA MET A 1 7.09 48.12 -61.28
C MET A 1 6.11 47.02 -60.95
N THR A 2 4.98 47.43 -60.41
CA THR A 2 3.99 46.71 -59.61
C THR A 2 3.17 45.68 -60.39
N TRP A 3 2.73 44.62 -59.70
CA TRP A 3 1.43 44.00 -59.93
C TRP A 3 0.87 43.52 -58.60
N ASP A 4 -0.15 44.22 -58.11
CA ASP A 4 -1.06 43.75 -57.07
C ASP A 4 -1.98 42.67 -57.66
N ASN A 5 -2.29 41.63 -56.88
CA ASN A 5 -3.65 41.09 -56.88
C ASN A 5 -3.94 40.32 -55.58
N ILE A 6 -4.92 40.84 -54.86
CA ILE A 6 -5.54 40.31 -53.65
C ILE A 6 -6.38 39.08 -54.01
N ASN A 7 -6.21 37.98 -53.28
CA ASN A 7 -7.30 37.05 -52.97
C ASN A 7 -6.92 36.17 -51.76
N GLU A 8 -7.27 36.67 -50.58
CA GLU A 8 -7.56 35.83 -49.43
C GLU A 8 -8.79 34.96 -49.73
N ARG A 9 -8.71 33.64 -49.47
CA ARG A 9 -9.67 32.85 -48.64
C ARG A 9 -9.68 31.35 -49.01
N ARG A 10 -9.50 30.55 -47.94
CA ARG A 10 -10.02 29.18 -47.66
C ARG A 10 -9.22 27.96 -48.15
N GLY A 11 -8.81 27.15 -47.18
CA GLY A 11 -8.45 25.75 -47.40
C GLY A 11 -7.51 25.09 -46.38
N VAL A 12 -7.62 25.34 -45.07
CA VAL A 12 -6.95 24.48 -44.07
C VAL A 12 -7.96 23.45 -43.58
N LEU A 13 -7.68 22.18 -43.87
CA LEU A 13 -8.48 21.01 -43.53
C LEU A 13 -8.69 20.95 -42.01
N GLY A 14 -9.95 21.04 -41.58
CA GLY A 14 -10.34 20.82 -40.20
C GLY A 14 -10.32 19.34 -39.86
N PHE A 15 -9.55 18.97 -38.84
CA PHE A 15 -9.81 17.75 -38.07
C PHE A 15 -10.65 18.15 -36.86
N GLN A 16 -11.93 17.82 -36.93
CA GLN A 16 -12.91 18.04 -35.89
C GLN A 16 -12.90 16.81 -34.97
N TYR A 17 -12.49 16.99 -33.72
CA TYR A 17 -12.69 15.98 -32.67
C TYR A 17 -14.11 16.13 -32.12
N PRO A 18 -14.92 15.07 -32.06
CA PRO A 18 -16.20 15.13 -31.36
C PRO A 18 -15.95 14.93 -29.87
N GLU A 19 -16.16 15.98 -29.07
CA GLU A 19 -16.28 15.87 -27.61
C GLU A 19 -17.77 15.81 -27.25
N ALA A 20 -18.23 14.68 -26.69
CA ALA A 20 -19.55 14.57 -26.08
C ALA A 20 -19.71 13.32 -25.19
N ASP A 21 -18.98 13.22 -24.08
CA ASP A 21 -19.39 12.41 -22.93
C ASP A 21 -19.06 13.05 -21.57
N GLY A 22 -19.19 14.39 -21.47
CA GLY A 22 -19.71 15.05 -20.27
C GLY A 22 -19.10 14.70 -18.91
N SER A 23 -17.77 14.73 -18.77
CA SER A 23 -17.12 14.73 -17.46
C SER A 23 -16.35 16.04 -17.26
N LEU A 24 -16.73 16.77 -16.22
CA LEU A 24 -16.26 18.12 -15.90
C LEU A 24 -14.80 18.12 -15.42
N ASP A 25 -13.97 18.99 -16.01
CA ASP A 25 -12.70 19.41 -15.40
C ASP A 25 -12.93 19.98 -13.98
N PRO A 26 -12.05 19.73 -12.99
CA PRO A 26 -11.97 20.58 -11.82
C PRO A 26 -11.32 21.93 -12.20
N PRO A 27 -11.80 23.06 -11.64
CA PRO A 27 -11.32 24.39 -12.01
C PRO A 27 -10.03 24.75 -11.26
N ASP A 28 -9.22 25.57 -11.94
CA ASP A 28 -8.18 26.44 -11.43
C ASP A 28 -6.87 25.84 -10.89
N ARG A 29 -5.83 25.91 -11.75
CA ARG A 29 -4.63 26.69 -11.41
C ARG A 29 -4.08 27.50 -12.59
N LEU A 30 -4.18 28.82 -12.45
CA LEU A 30 -3.57 29.87 -13.28
C LEU A 30 -2.05 30.02 -13.05
N LEU A 31 -1.28 29.74 -14.10
CA LEU A 31 -0.11 30.44 -14.71
C LEU A 31 1.01 31.10 -13.88
N LEU A 32 2.27 30.76 -14.20
CA LEU A 32 3.36 31.73 -14.45
C LEU A 32 4.24 31.34 -15.66
N LEU A 33 4.01 32.08 -16.76
CA LEU A 33 4.92 32.58 -17.80
C LEU A 33 6.30 31.90 -17.99
N SER A 34 6.38 30.92 -18.89
CA SER A 34 7.11 31.00 -20.17
C SER A 34 7.35 29.61 -20.76
N GLY A 35 6.68 29.37 -21.90
CA GLY A 35 6.94 28.33 -22.90
C GLY A 35 7.75 27.10 -22.50
N ARG A 36 7.04 26.02 -22.15
CA ARG A 36 7.37 24.68 -22.63
C ARG A 36 6.07 23.98 -23.01
N TRP A 37 5.92 23.70 -24.30
CA TRP A 37 4.91 22.78 -24.80
C TRP A 37 5.28 21.36 -24.32
N TRP A 38 4.33 20.64 -23.73
CA TRP A 38 4.38 19.22 -23.31
C TRP A 38 5.59 18.80 -22.47
N VAL A 39 5.56 19.01 -21.15
CA VAL A 39 5.99 17.95 -20.24
C VAL A 39 5.18 18.16 -18.97
N ASP A 40 4.02 17.48 -18.87
CA ASP A 40 3.76 16.90 -17.57
C ASP A 40 4.96 15.99 -17.34
N LEU A 41 5.91 16.43 -16.51
CA LEU A 41 6.74 15.51 -15.77
C LEU A 41 5.79 14.80 -14.81
N TYR A 42 4.84 14.03 -15.35
CA TYR A 42 4.11 12.98 -14.66
C TYR A 42 5.17 11.91 -14.41
N GLY A 43 6.13 12.21 -13.53
CA GLY A 43 6.88 11.16 -12.87
C GLY A 43 5.79 10.32 -12.24
N ALA A 44 5.60 9.10 -12.75
CA ALA A 44 4.56 8.20 -12.27
C ALA A 44 4.64 8.19 -10.73
N ALA A 45 3.49 8.32 -10.07
CA ALA A 45 3.49 8.40 -8.61
C ALA A 45 3.94 7.06 -8.02
N PRO A 46 4.37 7.03 -6.75
CA PRO A 46 4.41 5.78 -6.02
C PRO A 46 3.02 5.12 -6.01
N PRO A 47 2.96 3.78 -5.85
CA PRO A 47 1.71 3.03 -5.87
C PRO A 47 0.67 3.48 -4.84
N SER A 48 -0.60 3.12 -5.07
CA SER A 48 -1.62 3.15 -4.03
C SER A 48 -1.28 2.18 -2.89
N ALA A 49 -1.48 2.62 -1.65
CA ALA A 49 -1.11 1.83 -0.48
C ALA A 49 -1.97 0.56 -0.33
N PRO A 50 -1.39 -0.57 0.11
CA PRO A 50 -2.17 -1.73 0.53
C PRO A 50 -3.03 -1.39 1.74
N THR A 51 -4.16 -2.08 1.90
CA THR A 51 -5.06 -1.88 3.04
C THR A 51 -5.45 -3.21 3.68
N SER A 52 -6.20 -3.15 4.78
CA SER A 52 -6.77 -4.33 5.44
C SER A 52 -5.76 -5.44 5.77
N LEU A 53 -4.52 -5.05 6.12
CA LEU A 53 -3.49 -5.99 6.53
C LEU A 53 -3.95 -6.73 7.79
N VAL A 54 -3.80 -8.05 7.79
CA VAL A 54 -4.05 -8.95 8.92
C VAL A 54 -2.85 -9.85 9.11
N ALA A 55 -2.49 -10.15 10.35
CA ALA A 55 -1.45 -11.12 10.70
C ALA A 55 -2.05 -12.25 11.56
N GLN A 56 -1.82 -13.50 11.17
CA GLN A 56 -2.31 -14.68 11.87
C GLN A 56 -1.18 -15.67 12.13
N LEU A 57 -1.03 -16.10 13.38
CA LEU A 57 -0.07 -17.12 13.79
C LEU A 57 -0.61 -18.53 13.55
N PHE A 58 0.17 -19.40 12.93
CA PHE A 58 -0.15 -20.81 12.69
C PHE A 58 0.84 -21.75 13.37
N ALA A 59 0.42 -22.99 13.61
CA ALA A 59 1.30 -24.08 14.06
C ALA A 59 2.26 -24.47 12.93
N GLY A 60 3.58 -24.48 13.19
CA GLY A 60 4.58 -24.57 12.11
C GLY A 60 5.94 -23.95 12.42
N PRO A 61 6.07 -23.04 13.40
CA PRO A 61 5.31 -21.80 13.51
C PRO A 61 5.59 -20.86 12.33
N PHE A 62 4.55 -20.22 11.80
CA PHE A 62 4.68 -19.14 10.81
C PHE A 62 3.61 -18.08 11.06
N ILE A 63 3.87 -16.83 10.66
CA ILE A 63 2.89 -15.74 10.69
C ILE A 63 2.44 -15.47 9.27
N ARG A 64 1.17 -15.73 8.96
CA ARG A 64 0.57 -15.38 7.68
C ARG A 64 0.13 -13.94 7.68
N LEU A 65 0.60 -13.17 6.71
CA LEU A 65 0.14 -11.85 6.38
C LEU A 65 -0.79 -11.91 5.17
N THR A 66 -1.93 -11.23 5.26
CA THR A 66 -2.84 -11.02 4.13
C THR A 66 -3.25 -9.56 4.06
N TRP A 67 -3.31 -8.97 2.88
CA TRP A 67 -3.71 -7.58 2.67
C TRP A 67 -4.58 -7.45 1.42
N GLN A 68 -5.22 -6.30 1.27
CA GLN A 68 -5.92 -5.91 0.05
C GLN A 68 -4.95 -5.12 -0.84
N ASP A 69 -4.79 -5.58 -2.07
CA ASP A 69 -4.14 -4.80 -3.11
C ASP A 69 -5.05 -3.66 -3.58
N ASN A 70 -4.48 -2.46 -3.68
CA ASN A 70 -5.15 -1.28 -4.23
C ASN A 70 -4.33 -0.59 -5.34
N SER A 71 -3.18 -1.17 -5.71
CA SER A 71 -2.34 -0.71 -6.81
C SER A 71 -2.61 -1.53 -8.06
N ALA A 72 -2.28 -0.95 -9.20
CA ALA A 72 -2.31 -1.62 -10.50
C ALA A 72 -0.97 -1.44 -11.23
N ASP A 73 0.02 -0.88 -10.52
CA ASP A 73 1.27 -0.36 -11.05
C ASP A 73 2.46 -0.66 -10.13
N GLU A 74 2.24 -1.46 -9.10
CA GLU A 74 3.29 -1.99 -8.26
C GLU A 74 4.08 -3.07 -9.00
N THR A 75 5.36 -3.09 -8.71
CA THR A 75 6.29 -4.12 -9.17
C THR A 75 6.60 -5.14 -8.09
N ALA A 76 6.16 -4.86 -6.85
CA ALA A 76 6.32 -5.71 -5.67
C ALA A 76 5.51 -5.15 -4.49
N PHE A 77 5.19 -6.00 -3.51
CA PHE A 77 4.93 -5.56 -2.14
C PHE A 77 6.13 -5.79 -1.24
N VAL A 78 6.42 -4.83 -0.38
CA VAL A 78 7.54 -4.84 0.55
C VAL A 78 7.00 -4.95 1.97
N ILE A 79 7.42 -5.99 2.67
CA ILE A 79 7.02 -6.29 4.04
C ILE A 79 8.03 -5.62 4.96
N PHE A 80 7.53 -4.74 5.83
CA PHE A 80 8.32 -4.16 6.90
C PHE A 80 7.98 -4.84 8.22
N ARG A 81 9.02 -5.20 8.98
CA ARG A 81 8.87 -5.89 10.27
C ARG A 81 9.60 -5.14 11.37
N ARG A 82 9.00 -5.10 12.56
CA ARG A 82 9.67 -4.71 13.81
C ARG A 82 9.51 -5.80 14.85
N VAL A 83 10.60 -6.14 15.53
CA VAL A 83 10.61 -7.12 16.62
C VAL A 83 10.67 -6.39 17.97
N GLY A 84 9.74 -6.72 18.86
CA GLY A 84 9.58 -6.05 20.15
C GLY A 84 8.76 -4.75 20.08
N ASN A 85 8.64 -4.07 21.21
CA ASN A 85 7.78 -2.88 21.38
C ASN A 85 8.50 -1.56 21.08
N SER A 86 9.78 -1.62 20.69
CA SER A 86 10.61 -0.45 20.42
C SER A 86 11.54 -0.72 19.23
N GLY A 87 12.15 0.34 18.71
CA GLY A 87 13.02 0.28 17.54
C GLY A 87 12.30 0.56 16.22
N PRO A 88 13.08 0.70 15.12
CA PRO A 88 12.52 0.97 13.80
C PRO A 88 11.89 -0.28 13.19
N PHE A 89 10.98 -0.08 12.25
CA PHE A 89 10.66 -1.10 11.26
C PHE A 89 11.83 -1.22 10.28
N VAL A 90 12.12 -2.45 9.86
CA VAL A 90 13.10 -2.74 8.81
C VAL A 90 12.40 -3.40 7.65
N GLU A 91 12.86 -3.12 6.43
CA GLU A 91 12.49 -3.89 5.25
C GLU A 91 12.94 -5.32 5.48
N TYR A 92 11.98 -6.25 5.48
CA TYR A 92 12.19 -7.61 5.91
C TYR A 92 12.13 -8.60 4.75
N ASP A 93 11.12 -8.47 3.89
CA ASP A 93 11.01 -9.28 2.69
C ASP A 93 10.26 -8.53 1.58
N THR A 94 10.32 -9.05 0.36
CA THR A 94 9.64 -8.51 -0.83
C THR A 94 8.97 -9.63 -1.60
N THR A 95 7.76 -9.38 -2.07
CA THR A 95 6.97 -10.31 -2.88
C THR A 95 6.96 -9.89 -4.36
N LEU A 96 6.42 -10.77 -5.21
CA LEU A 96 6.07 -10.42 -6.58
C LEU A 96 4.87 -9.43 -6.61
N PRO A 97 4.61 -8.75 -7.74
CA PRO A 97 3.40 -7.94 -7.89
C PRO A 97 2.14 -8.80 -7.81
N ASP A 98 0.98 -8.16 -7.59
CA ASP A 98 -0.34 -8.78 -7.44
C ASP A 98 -0.46 -9.85 -6.32
N VAL A 99 0.55 -9.97 -5.45
CA VAL A 99 0.52 -10.91 -4.31
C VAL A 99 -0.20 -10.26 -3.14
N GLU A 100 -1.23 -10.93 -2.62
CA GLU A 100 -2.02 -10.47 -1.46
C GLU A 100 -1.79 -11.29 -0.18
N LEU A 101 -0.84 -12.24 -0.21
CA LEU A 101 -0.56 -13.16 0.88
C LEU A 101 0.94 -13.51 0.97
N TRP A 102 1.48 -13.50 2.18
CA TRP A 102 2.85 -13.93 2.45
C TRP A 102 2.98 -14.61 3.82
N ASP A 103 3.78 -15.66 3.92
CA ASP A 103 4.02 -16.40 5.16
C ASP A 103 5.43 -16.08 5.70
N ASP A 104 5.51 -15.49 6.90
CA ASP A 104 6.75 -15.33 7.65
C ASP A 104 7.13 -16.66 8.32
N PRO A 105 8.16 -17.38 7.86
CA PRO A 105 8.56 -18.61 8.52
C PRO A 105 9.27 -18.32 9.84
N GLY A 106 8.93 -19.08 10.87
CA GLY A 106 9.70 -19.09 12.11
C GLY A 106 11.09 -19.73 11.98
N PRO A 107 11.81 -19.94 13.10
CA PRO A 107 11.33 -19.83 14.48
C PRO A 107 11.18 -18.38 14.97
N PHE A 108 10.23 -18.17 15.87
CA PHE A 108 10.01 -16.88 16.54
C PHE A 108 10.42 -16.92 18.00
N ASP A 109 10.96 -15.82 18.50
CA ASP A 109 11.12 -15.60 19.94
C ASP A 109 9.74 -15.34 20.55
N GLN A 110 9.23 -16.32 21.29
CA GLN A 110 7.91 -16.28 21.90
C GLN A 110 7.79 -15.22 23.01
N THR A 111 8.88 -14.57 23.41
CA THR A 111 8.84 -13.43 24.36
C THR A 111 8.64 -12.08 23.67
N LYS A 112 8.59 -12.05 22.32
CA LYS A 112 8.52 -10.83 21.53
C LYS A 112 7.16 -10.69 20.84
N THR A 113 6.80 -9.43 20.64
CA THR A 113 5.73 -9.03 19.74
C THR A 113 6.34 -8.72 18.38
N TYR A 114 5.75 -9.23 17.30
CA TYR A 114 6.17 -8.96 15.93
C TYR A 114 5.16 -8.03 15.28
N TRP A 115 5.63 -6.90 14.79
CA TRP A 115 4.81 -5.87 14.16
C TRP A 115 5.09 -5.82 12.67
N TYR A 116 4.04 -5.57 11.87
CA TYR A 116 4.13 -5.53 10.41
C TYR A 116 3.35 -4.35 9.83
N TYR A 117 3.88 -3.80 8.74
CA TYR A 117 3.09 -3.11 7.73
C TYR A 117 3.62 -3.51 6.34
N VAL A 118 2.83 -3.27 5.31
CA VAL A 118 3.19 -3.54 3.92
C VAL A 118 3.10 -2.25 3.12
N VAL A 119 4.00 -2.05 2.17
CA VAL A 119 3.91 -1.00 1.12
C VAL A 119 3.91 -1.68 -0.25
N ALA A 120 3.31 -1.02 -1.23
CA ALA A 120 3.47 -1.34 -2.64
C ALA A 120 4.64 -0.51 -3.21
N ARG A 121 5.47 -1.11 -4.08
CA ARG A 121 6.69 -0.48 -4.61
C ARG A 121 6.70 -0.49 -6.14
N ASN A 122 7.01 0.65 -6.75
CA ASN A 122 7.35 0.75 -8.18
C ASN A 122 8.66 1.53 -8.39
N ALA A 123 9.03 1.81 -9.64
CA ALA A 123 10.26 2.53 -9.98
C ALA A 123 10.33 3.96 -9.41
N ASN A 124 9.20 4.52 -9.02
CA ASN A 124 9.06 5.88 -8.48
C ASN A 124 9.05 5.90 -6.95
N GLY A 125 9.05 4.72 -6.30
CA GLY A 125 9.19 4.56 -4.86
C GLY A 125 8.09 3.74 -4.21
N ASP A 126 7.99 3.91 -2.90
CA ASP A 126 7.04 3.19 -2.05
C ASP A 126 5.76 3.98 -1.84
N SER A 127 4.65 3.26 -1.78
CA SER A 127 3.39 3.80 -1.30
C SER A 127 3.49 4.25 0.16
N ALA A 128 2.43 4.92 0.63
CA ALA A 128 2.19 4.99 2.07
C ALA A 128 2.06 3.56 2.67
N PRO A 129 2.36 3.36 3.97
CA PRO A 129 2.18 2.06 4.61
C PRO A 129 0.71 1.69 4.76
N SER A 130 0.42 0.39 4.74
CA SER A 130 -0.84 -0.17 5.21
C SER A 130 -1.12 0.15 6.68
N ASN A 131 -2.27 -0.30 7.21
CA ASN A 131 -2.44 -0.38 8.66
C ASN A 131 -1.34 -1.28 9.27
N THR A 132 -0.88 -0.91 10.46
CA THR A 132 0.08 -1.72 11.23
C THR A 132 -0.65 -2.80 12.01
N VAL A 133 -0.15 -4.03 11.96
CA VAL A 133 -0.64 -5.18 12.75
C VAL A 133 0.46 -5.76 13.62
N HIS A 134 0.08 -6.61 14.58
CA HIS A 134 1.05 -7.33 15.38
C HIS A 134 0.55 -8.71 15.82
N VAL A 135 1.51 -9.57 16.15
CA VAL A 135 1.28 -10.88 16.79
C VAL A 135 2.13 -10.94 18.06
N ALA A 136 1.50 -11.31 19.17
CA ALA A 136 2.16 -11.61 20.44
C ALA A 136 1.95 -13.08 20.79
N PHE A 137 3.01 -13.76 21.23
CA PHE A 137 2.95 -15.19 21.61
C PHE A 137 2.52 -15.41 23.07
N LEU A 138 2.56 -14.38 23.91
CA LEU A 138 2.42 -14.49 25.37
C LEU A 138 0.99 -14.38 25.92
N ASP A 139 -0.04 -14.25 25.08
CA ASP A 139 -1.43 -14.16 25.55
C ASP A 139 -2.18 -15.50 25.59
N THR A 140 -1.46 -16.62 25.68
CA THR A 140 -2.06 -17.77 26.38
C THR A 140 -2.03 -17.44 27.86
N PRO A 141 -3.17 -17.20 28.57
CA PRO A 141 -3.12 -17.06 30.01
C PRO A 141 -2.41 -18.29 30.56
N LEU A 142 -1.23 -18.08 31.14
CA LEU A 142 -0.47 -19.12 31.83
C LEU A 142 -1.36 -19.62 32.94
N TYR A 143 -2.09 -20.70 32.67
CA TYR A 143 -2.94 -21.37 33.62
C TYR A 143 -3.96 -20.46 34.31
N SER A 144 -5.16 -20.32 33.72
CA SER A 144 -6.35 -20.25 34.59
C SER A 144 -6.56 -21.63 35.24
N VAL A 145 -5.62 -22.07 36.10
CA VAL A 145 -6.04 -22.92 37.22
C VAL A 145 -6.79 -21.97 38.13
N SER A 146 -8.08 -21.79 37.85
CA SER A 146 -9.04 -21.52 38.90
C SER A 146 -8.69 -22.52 39.99
N ARG A 147 -8.10 -22.06 41.10
CA ARG A 147 -7.82 -22.92 42.25
C ARG A 147 -9.18 -23.46 42.67
N PHE A 148 -9.54 -24.61 42.14
CA PHE A 148 -10.65 -25.40 42.61
C PHE A 148 -10.19 -25.92 43.97
N ARG A 149 -10.34 -25.08 44.99
CA ARG A 149 -10.22 -25.50 46.38
C ARG A 149 -11.36 -26.48 46.60
N TRP A 150 -11.09 -27.77 46.47
CA TRP A 150 -11.92 -28.76 47.15
C TRP A 150 -11.85 -28.44 48.65
N ARG A 151 -12.89 -27.78 49.18
CA ARG A 151 -13.15 -27.84 50.63
C ARG A 151 -13.55 -29.29 50.89
N ARG A 152 -12.63 -30.08 51.44
CA ARG A 152 -13.03 -31.25 52.23
C ARG A 152 -13.60 -30.69 53.52
N ASP A 153 -14.91 -30.54 53.57
CA ASP A 153 -15.61 -30.54 54.84
C ASP A 153 -15.43 -31.96 55.41
N GLN A 154 -14.60 -32.09 56.43
CA GLN A 154 -14.51 -33.32 57.20
C GLN A 154 -15.60 -33.32 58.26
N GLY A 155 -16.34 -34.43 58.30
CA GLY A 155 -16.71 -35.08 59.56
C GLY A 155 -18.12 -34.78 60.09
N ASN A 156 -18.99 -35.77 59.89
CA ASN A 156 -19.74 -36.53 60.90
C ASN A 156 -20.31 -35.78 62.11
#